data_AF-A0A7W1P3Z6-F1
#
_entry.id   AF-A0A7W1P3Z6-F1
#
_cell.length_a   1.000
_cell.length_b   1.000
_cell.length_c   1.000
_cell.angle_alpha   90.00
_cell.angle_beta   90.00
_cell.angle_gamma   90.00
#
_symmetry.space_group_name_H-M   'P 1'
#
loop_
_entity.id
_entity.type
_entity.pdbx_description
1 polymer ?
#
loop_
_entity_poly.entity_id
_entity_poly.type
_entity_poly.pdbx_seq_one_letter_code
_entity_poly.pdbx_strand_id
1 'polypeptide(L)'
;MAIQPALGLDSLGEMLTSVPRIYPLLGLGVGYLLVMFFNPIRLSFRDGLRCMGRFKRVWLTFALLGAAYSAFKFVTFSPLQSATELDLNQVVGFSSWTWPRLVEVWRETPLPTLEGVAGIFDSATTTFPLSVVAAVLLLCNWRGLHGALLSALRKRFRFWSYLIYLVVLLSAIASLFKAIVFWRLPAWGTVLPAAGLLRVSATIDATAFIFEYLFGVYIQVYLITVCLAWIKGLSFTEEGLFQFAVRRFSYVLDWAGIVVLVSTVIVRLPLVLAYFFEVPDVLDYLPIERYAMSIIIILFCSVQISLALHNESLRAAVRAHWQFVRRNADRLGWFLLICGLHFFMLVASDVIVRNAASDRALAVILWKITFVCLRGLVTGWLLASWVCLFRQCETGRADQETWIAY
;
A
#
# COMPACT_ATOMS: atom_id res chain seq x y z
N MET A 1 -7.50 -33.86 -23.64
CA MET A 1 -8.70 -34.33 -22.92
C MET A 1 -9.15 -33.17 -22.04
N ALA A 2 -10.19 -32.48 -22.46
CA ALA A 2 -10.62 -31.20 -21.91
C ALA A 2 -11.45 -31.41 -20.63
N ILE A 3 -11.10 -30.70 -19.55
CA ILE A 3 -11.92 -30.59 -18.35
C ILE A 3 -12.61 -29.22 -18.44
N GLN A 4 -13.89 -29.21 -18.80
CA GLN A 4 -14.78 -28.07 -18.59
C GLN A 4 -14.96 -27.85 -17.08
N PRO A 5 -14.83 -26.62 -16.55
CA PRO A 5 -15.37 -26.31 -15.25
C PRO A 5 -16.84 -25.95 -15.40
N ALA A 6 -17.71 -26.90 -15.13
CA ALA A 6 -19.13 -26.69 -14.89
C ALA A 6 -19.32 -26.00 -13.52
N LEU A 7 -19.05 -24.70 -13.47
CA LEU A 7 -19.53 -23.79 -12.44
C LEU A 7 -20.17 -22.63 -13.19
N GLY A 8 -21.45 -22.33 -12.92
CA GLY A 8 -22.31 -21.37 -13.63
C GLY A 8 -21.88 -19.89 -13.58
N LEU A 9 -20.58 -19.62 -13.73
CA LEU A 9 -19.97 -18.31 -13.94
C LEU A 9 -20.24 -17.79 -15.36
N ASP A 10 -20.40 -18.67 -16.33
CA ASP A 10 -20.67 -18.27 -17.73
C ASP A 10 -22.10 -17.70 -17.89
N SER A 11 -23.09 -18.25 -17.18
CA SER A 11 -24.47 -17.73 -17.24
C SER A 11 -24.66 -16.40 -16.52
N LEU A 12 -23.90 -16.15 -15.43
CA LEU A 12 -23.82 -14.84 -14.79
C LEU A 12 -23.13 -13.81 -15.70
N GLY A 13 -22.11 -14.24 -16.44
CA GLY A 13 -21.42 -13.43 -17.45
C GLY A 13 -22.35 -12.98 -18.58
N GLU A 14 -23.21 -13.86 -19.08
CA GLU A 14 -24.21 -13.55 -20.12
C GLU A 14 -25.38 -12.70 -19.60
N MET A 15 -25.83 -12.88 -18.35
CA MET A 15 -26.84 -11.98 -17.78
C MET A 15 -26.30 -10.55 -17.59
N LEU A 16 -25.04 -10.40 -17.14
CA LEU A 16 -24.42 -9.08 -16.91
C LEU A 16 -24.14 -8.29 -18.20
N THR A 17 -24.05 -8.94 -19.36
CA THR A 17 -23.85 -8.26 -20.66
C THR A 17 -25.14 -7.69 -21.25
N SER A 18 -26.31 -8.20 -20.84
CA SER A 18 -27.63 -7.78 -21.33
C SER A 18 -28.21 -6.55 -20.60
N VAL A 19 -27.66 -6.20 -19.43
CA VAL A 19 -28.14 -5.10 -18.60
C VAL A 19 -27.51 -3.78 -19.08
N PRO A 20 -28.29 -2.71 -19.30
CA PRO A 20 -27.75 -1.39 -19.62
C PRO A 20 -26.66 -1.01 -18.60
N ARG A 21 -25.49 -0.60 -19.11
CA ARG A 21 -24.24 -0.39 -18.34
C ARG A 21 -24.38 0.48 -17.08
N ILE A 22 -25.47 1.25 -16.99
CA ILE A 22 -25.81 2.17 -15.91
C ILE A 22 -26.36 1.45 -14.67
N TYR A 23 -27.15 0.38 -14.82
CA TYR A 23 -27.81 -0.26 -13.66
C TYR A 23 -26.86 -0.91 -12.65
N PRO A 24 -25.77 -1.59 -13.06
CA PRO A 24 -24.83 -2.15 -12.09
C PRO A 24 -24.03 -1.06 -11.35
N LEU A 25 -23.75 0.07 -12.01
CA LEU A 25 -23.12 1.24 -11.38
C LEU A 25 -24.07 1.89 -10.36
N LEU A 26 -25.35 2.02 -10.70
CA LEU A 26 -26.37 2.50 -9.75
C LEU A 26 -26.52 1.54 -8.57
N GLY A 27 -26.54 0.23 -8.81
CA GLY A 27 -26.58 -0.79 -7.76
C GLY A 27 -25.39 -0.71 -6.82
N LEU A 28 -24.18 -0.54 -7.37
CA LEU A 28 -22.95 -0.32 -6.59
C LEU A 28 -23.03 0.97 -5.76
N GLY A 29 -23.52 2.07 -6.33
CA GLY A 29 -23.70 3.33 -5.64
C GLY A 29 -24.72 3.24 -4.50
N VAL A 30 -25.89 2.65 -4.75
CA VAL A 30 -26.93 2.43 -3.74
C VAL A 30 -26.42 1.51 -2.64
N GLY A 31 -25.73 0.42 -2.98
CA GLY A 31 -25.13 -0.50 -2.02
C GLY A 31 -24.09 0.18 -1.14
N TYR A 32 -23.22 1.01 -1.72
CA TYR A 32 -22.26 1.82 -0.96
C TYR A 32 -22.95 2.76 0.02
N LEU A 33 -23.99 3.49 -0.44
CA LEU A 33 -24.75 4.39 0.43
C LEU A 33 -25.39 3.64 1.60
N LEU A 34 -26.03 2.51 1.32
CA LEU A 34 -26.64 1.67 2.37
C LEU A 34 -25.61 1.24 3.41
N VAL A 35 -24.45 0.73 2.99
CA VAL A 35 -23.38 0.33 3.92
C VAL A 35 -22.89 1.52 4.75
N MET A 36 -22.75 2.70 4.15
CA MET A 36 -22.31 3.90 4.85
C MET A 36 -23.36 4.43 5.84
N PHE A 37 -24.66 4.31 5.52
CA PHE A 37 -25.75 4.71 6.43
C PHE A 37 -25.87 3.78 7.65
N PHE A 38 -25.75 2.47 7.45
CA PHE A 38 -25.87 1.47 8.51
C PHE A 38 -24.54 1.16 9.23
N ASN A 39 -23.48 1.92 8.94
CA ASN A 39 -22.15 1.73 9.50
C ASN A 39 -22.12 1.93 11.03
N PRO A 40 -21.92 0.87 11.84
CA PRO A 40 -21.90 0.98 13.30
C PRO A 40 -20.62 1.65 13.82
N ILE A 41 -19.54 1.66 13.04
CA ILE A 41 -18.23 2.22 13.41
C ILE A 41 -18.00 3.62 12.80
N ARG A 42 -19.09 4.31 12.43
CA ARG A 42 -19.08 5.67 11.85
C ARG A 42 -18.30 6.69 12.69
N LEU A 43 -18.26 6.51 14.02
CA LEU A 43 -17.54 7.39 14.93
C LEU A 43 -16.02 7.30 14.69
N SER A 44 -15.46 6.10 14.58
CA SER A 44 -14.03 5.90 14.32
C SER A 44 -13.61 6.54 12.99
N PHE A 45 -14.47 6.45 11.96
CA PHE A 45 -14.24 7.10 10.67
C PHE A 45 -14.32 8.62 10.73
N ARG A 46 -15.29 9.17 11.46
CA ARG A 46 -15.42 10.61 11.68
C ARG A 46 -14.20 11.16 12.45
N ASP A 47 -13.75 10.43 13.46
CA ASP A 47 -12.56 10.80 14.24
C ASP A 47 -11.28 10.68 13.41
N GLY A 48 -11.19 9.68 12.53
CA GLY A 48 -10.14 9.61 11.51
C GLY A 48 -10.10 10.84 10.60
N LEU A 49 -11.25 11.31 10.11
CA LEU A 49 -11.32 12.54 9.30
C LEU A 49 -10.88 13.78 10.09
N ARG A 50 -11.29 13.89 11.36
CA ARG A 50 -10.85 14.97 12.25
C ARG A 50 -9.35 14.95 12.47
N CYS A 51 -8.77 13.77 12.66
CA CYS A 51 -7.33 13.58 12.76
C CYS A 51 -6.61 14.10 11.50
N MET A 52 -7.12 13.75 10.31
CA MET A 52 -6.56 14.27 9.05
C MET A 52 -6.69 15.78 8.89
N GLY A 53 -7.85 16.35 9.28
CA GLY A 53 -8.09 17.78 9.20
C GLY A 53 -7.15 18.59 10.08
N ARG A 54 -6.85 18.11 11.29
CA ARG A 54 -5.92 18.75 12.23
C ARG A 54 -4.46 18.52 11.83
N PHE A 55 -4.10 17.31 11.40
CA PHE A 55 -2.75 16.97 10.97
C PHE A 55 -2.72 16.61 9.48
N LYS A 56 -2.77 17.66 8.65
CA LYS A 56 -2.70 17.54 7.18
C LYS A 56 -1.51 16.71 6.70
N ARG A 57 -0.43 16.63 7.49
CA ARG A 57 0.76 15.82 7.21
C ARG A 57 0.48 14.34 7.01
N VAL A 58 -0.53 13.77 7.69
CA VAL A 58 -0.84 12.34 7.59
C VAL A 58 -1.18 11.99 6.15
N TRP A 59 -2.19 12.63 5.57
CA TRP A 59 -2.60 12.37 4.18
C TRP A 59 -1.62 12.95 3.15
N LEU A 60 -1.02 14.11 3.45
CA LEU A 60 -0.07 14.75 2.55
C LEU A 60 1.19 13.89 2.34
N THR A 61 1.63 13.15 3.36
CA THR A 61 2.73 12.18 3.24
C THR A 61 2.39 11.10 2.22
N PHE A 62 1.20 10.47 2.32
CA PHE A 62 0.75 9.47 1.35
C PHE A 62 0.59 10.06 -0.06
N ALA A 63 -0.01 11.25 -0.18
CA ALA A 63 -0.22 11.91 -1.45
C ALA A 63 1.10 12.27 -2.14
N LEU A 64 2.07 12.84 -1.40
CA LEU A 64 3.40 13.16 -1.92
C LEU A 64 4.18 11.91 -2.34
N LEU A 65 4.14 10.85 -1.54
CA LEU A 65 4.79 9.56 -1.86
C LEU A 65 4.21 8.95 -3.14
N GLY A 66 2.89 8.88 -3.24
CA GLY A 66 2.23 8.42 -4.45
C GLY A 66 2.50 9.32 -5.66
N ALA A 67 2.57 10.64 -5.46
CA ALA A 67 2.81 11.61 -6.54
C ALA A 67 4.23 11.46 -7.09
N ALA A 68 5.22 11.32 -6.21
CA ALA A 68 6.60 11.04 -6.59
C ALA A 68 6.70 9.73 -7.39
N TYR A 69 6.01 8.67 -6.96
CA TYR A 69 5.97 7.39 -7.68
C TYR A 69 5.34 7.53 -9.08
N SER A 70 4.25 8.29 -9.17
CA SER A 70 3.52 8.47 -10.42
C SER A 70 4.30 9.34 -11.41
N ALA A 71 4.95 10.39 -10.93
CA ALA A 71 5.89 11.19 -11.71
C ALA A 71 7.04 10.32 -12.22
N PHE A 72 7.65 9.49 -11.36
CA PHE A 72 8.70 8.58 -11.80
C PHE A 72 8.22 7.63 -12.89
N LYS A 73 7.07 6.97 -12.71
CA LYS A 73 6.49 6.06 -13.71
C LYS A 73 6.20 6.78 -15.03
N PHE A 74 5.71 8.00 -14.95
CA PHE A 74 5.43 8.81 -16.13
C PHE A 74 6.73 9.05 -16.92
N VAL A 75 7.77 9.56 -16.26
CA VAL A 75 9.02 9.88 -16.95
C VAL A 75 9.75 8.63 -17.49
N THR A 76 9.64 7.49 -16.80
CA THR A 76 10.34 6.26 -17.20
C THR A 76 9.61 5.41 -18.24
N PHE A 77 8.28 5.42 -18.26
CA PHE A 77 7.48 4.51 -19.09
C PHE A 77 6.48 5.21 -20.01
N SER A 78 6.45 6.55 -20.06
CA SER A 78 5.62 7.29 -21.02
C SER A 78 6.52 8.02 -22.01
N PRO A 79 6.76 7.46 -23.21
CA PRO A 79 7.40 8.20 -24.27
C PRO A 79 6.37 9.19 -24.82
N LEU A 80 6.39 10.45 -24.36
CA LEU A 80 5.75 11.52 -25.12
C LEU A 80 6.55 11.68 -26.40
N GLN A 81 6.00 11.24 -27.54
CA GLN A 81 6.73 11.25 -28.81
C GLN A 81 6.66 12.62 -29.48
N SER A 82 5.67 13.45 -29.14
CA SER A 82 5.45 14.78 -29.73
C SER A 82 4.61 15.71 -28.84
N ALA A 83 4.86 17.03 -28.91
CA ALA A 83 4.03 18.05 -28.26
C ALA A 83 2.57 18.07 -28.77
N THR A 84 2.31 17.48 -29.94
CA THR A 84 0.95 17.35 -30.51
C THR A 84 0.08 16.31 -29.80
N GLU A 85 0.66 15.46 -28.94
CA GLU A 85 -0.08 14.51 -28.10
C GLU A 85 -0.74 15.18 -26.88
N LEU A 86 -0.43 16.46 -26.63
CA LEU A 86 -0.98 17.27 -25.54
C LEU A 86 -2.08 18.21 -26.05
N ASP A 87 -3.17 17.64 -26.57
CA ASP A 87 -4.35 18.40 -26.97
C ASP A 87 -5.39 18.47 -25.84
N LEU A 88 -5.72 19.69 -25.40
CA LEU A 88 -6.73 19.96 -24.36
C LEU A 88 -8.13 19.52 -24.78
N ASN A 89 -8.43 19.51 -26.09
CA ASN A 89 -9.74 19.09 -26.60
C ASN A 89 -10.01 17.60 -26.32
N GLN A 90 -8.96 16.79 -26.17
CA GLN A 90 -9.08 15.37 -25.80
C GLN A 90 -9.68 15.19 -24.40
N VAL A 91 -9.48 16.14 -23.50
CA VAL A 91 -10.00 16.09 -22.12
C VAL A 91 -11.49 16.44 -22.07
N VAL A 92 -11.94 17.36 -22.92
CA VAL A 92 -13.32 17.89 -22.90
C VAL A 92 -14.30 16.99 -23.68
N GLY A 93 -13.81 16.20 -24.64
CA GLY A 93 -14.62 15.31 -25.49
C GLY A 93 -15.10 14.01 -24.83
N PHE A 94 -15.74 14.04 -23.66
CA PHE A 94 -16.22 12.86 -22.92
C PHE A 94 -17.11 11.91 -23.74
N SER A 95 -17.85 12.43 -24.73
CA SER A 95 -18.68 11.64 -25.63
C SER A 95 -17.88 10.73 -26.58
N SER A 96 -16.60 11.04 -26.81
CA SER A 96 -15.70 10.26 -27.66
C SER A 96 -14.93 9.16 -26.89
N TRP A 97 -15.15 9.02 -25.58
CA TRP A 97 -14.44 8.06 -24.74
C TRP A 97 -14.94 6.62 -24.92
N THR A 98 -14.00 5.67 -24.91
CA THR A 98 -14.24 4.24 -25.12
C THR A 98 -14.45 3.52 -23.79
N TRP A 99 -15.65 3.64 -23.23
CA TRP A 99 -15.95 3.09 -21.90
C TRP A 99 -15.80 1.56 -21.82
N PRO A 100 -15.03 1.03 -20.84
CA PRO A 100 -14.79 -0.41 -20.69
C PRO A 100 -16.04 -1.16 -20.24
N ARG A 101 -16.01 -2.49 -20.41
CA ARG A 101 -17.08 -3.37 -19.91
C ARG A 101 -16.90 -3.60 -18.41
N LEU A 102 -18.01 -3.81 -17.69
CA LEU A 102 -17.96 -4.10 -16.25
C LEU A 102 -17.15 -5.35 -15.90
N VAL A 103 -17.16 -6.36 -16.79
CA VAL A 103 -16.37 -7.58 -16.61
C VAL A 103 -14.86 -7.29 -16.62
N GLU A 104 -14.40 -6.34 -17.46
CA GLU A 104 -12.99 -5.92 -17.51
C GLU A 104 -12.61 -5.22 -16.19
N VAL A 105 -13.47 -4.32 -15.71
CA VAL A 105 -13.29 -3.65 -14.41
C VAL A 105 -13.25 -4.67 -13.28
N TRP A 106 -14.18 -5.64 -13.26
CA TRP A 106 -14.27 -6.66 -12.22
C TRP A 106 -13.07 -7.61 -12.19
N ARG A 107 -12.41 -7.85 -13.32
CA ARG A 107 -11.20 -8.69 -13.37
C ARG A 107 -9.97 -7.97 -12.81
N GLU A 108 -9.86 -6.66 -13.03
CA GLU A 108 -8.68 -5.88 -12.63
C GLU A 108 -8.77 -5.30 -11.21
N THR A 109 -9.97 -5.15 -10.63
CA THR A 109 -10.20 -4.43 -9.37
C THR A 109 -9.91 -5.21 -8.07
N PRO A 110 -10.22 -6.52 -7.95
CA PRO A 110 -10.18 -7.21 -6.64
C PRO A 110 -8.79 -7.31 -6.01
N LEU A 111 -7.74 -7.65 -6.77
CA LEU A 111 -6.39 -7.77 -6.23
C LEU A 111 -5.86 -6.42 -5.72
N PRO A 112 -5.85 -5.32 -6.51
CA PRO A 112 -5.39 -4.04 -6.00
C PRO A 112 -6.23 -3.49 -4.84
N THR A 113 -7.53 -3.85 -4.79
CA THR A 113 -8.39 -3.53 -3.64
C THR A 113 -7.90 -4.19 -2.38
N LEU A 114 -7.65 -5.51 -2.44
CA LEU A 114 -7.18 -6.29 -1.31
C LEU A 114 -5.80 -5.81 -0.84
N GLU A 115 -4.90 -5.47 -1.77
CA GLU A 115 -3.61 -4.87 -1.46
C GLU A 115 -3.73 -3.50 -0.79
N GLY A 116 -4.71 -2.69 -1.22
CA GLY A 116 -5.03 -1.42 -0.58
C GLY A 116 -5.45 -1.62 0.88
N VAL A 117 -6.34 -2.59 1.14
CA VAL A 117 -6.79 -2.94 2.50
C VAL A 117 -5.64 -3.47 3.34
N ALA A 118 -4.86 -4.42 2.82
CA ALA A 118 -3.69 -4.96 3.50
C ALA A 118 -2.66 -3.87 3.82
N GLY A 119 -2.44 -2.93 2.89
CA GLY A 119 -1.55 -1.80 3.06
C GLY A 119 -1.84 -0.98 4.31
N ILE A 120 -3.11 -0.79 4.70
CA ILE A 120 -3.49 -0.06 5.94
C ILE A 120 -2.80 -0.66 7.18
N PHE A 121 -2.56 -1.96 7.19
CA PHE A 121 -2.07 -2.67 8.38
C PHE A 121 -0.56 -2.88 8.42
N ASP A 122 0.12 -2.72 7.27
CA ASP A 122 1.50 -3.19 7.11
C ASP A 122 2.41 -2.14 6.47
N SER A 123 2.21 -1.86 5.17
CA SER A 123 2.89 -0.78 4.45
C SER A 123 1.91 -0.06 3.51
N ALA A 124 1.36 1.03 4.00
CA ALA A 124 0.30 1.80 3.33
C ALA A 124 0.83 2.70 2.20
N THR A 125 2.15 2.84 2.03
CA THR A 125 2.80 3.71 1.04
C THR A 125 3.66 2.94 0.05
N THR A 126 3.59 3.34 -1.22
CA THR A 126 4.69 3.13 -2.15
C THR A 126 5.83 4.07 -1.76
N THR A 127 6.95 3.51 -1.31
CA THR A 127 8.08 4.30 -0.82
C THR A 127 9.05 4.73 -1.90
N PHE A 128 9.08 4.03 -3.03
CA PHE A 128 9.84 4.45 -4.20
C PHE A 128 9.15 5.64 -4.90
N PRO A 129 9.87 6.69 -5.36
CA PRO A 129 11.33 6.86 -5.36
C PRO A 129 11.90 7.53 -4.10
N LEU A 130 11.08 7.91 -3.11
CA LEU A 130 11.58 8.57 -1.89
C LEU A 130 12.53 7.69 -1.06
N SER A 131 12.45 6.36 -1.21
CA SER A 131 13.46 5.42 -0.70
C SER A 131 14.87 5.73 -1.22
N VAL A 132 15.03 6.29 -2.42
CA VAL A 132 16.33 6.74 -2.95
C VAL A 132 16.91 7.84 -2.07
N VAL A 133 16.10 8.83 -1.69
CA VAL A 133 16.52 9.92 -0.80
C VAL A 133 16.88 9.35 0.58
N ALA A 134 16.04 8.46 1.12
CA ALA A 134 16.32 7.81 2.39
C ALA A 134 17.61 6.97 2.35
N ALA A 135 17.88 6.29 1.23
CA ALA A 135 19.10 5.53 1.02
C ALA A 135 20.33 6.45 0.97
N VAL A 136 20.27 7.59 0.26
CA VAL A 136 21.36 8.59 0.27
C VAL A 136 21.62 9.10 1.69
N LEU A 137 20.56 9.48 2.42
CA LEU A 137 20.69 9.96 3.80
C LEU A 137 21.32 8.90 4.72
N LEU A 138 20.93 7.63 4.56
CA LEU A 138 21.53 6.53 5.31
C LEU A 138 23.00 6.36 4.95
N LEU A 139 23.36 6.29 3.66
CA LEU A 139 24.73 6.05 3.20
C LEU A 139 25.69 7.20 3.53
N CYS A 140 25.20 8.45 3.53
CA CYS A 140 25.96 9.61 3.97
C CYS A 140 26.05 9.75 5.50
N ASN A 141 25.51 8.78 6.25
CA ASN A 141 25.43 8.81 7.71
C ASN A 141 24.81 10.10 8.25
N TRP A 142 23.78 10.61 7.58
CA TRP A 142 23.14 11.88 7.96
C TRP A 142 22.71 11.84 9.43
N ARG A 143 23.16 12.82 10.23
CA ARG A 143 22.88 12.89 11.69
C ARG A 143 23.23 11.61 12.48
N GLY A 144 24.20 10.83 12.02
CA GLY A 144 24.63 9.62 12.73
C GLY A 144 23.65 8.44 12.64
N LEU A 145 22.84 8.38 11.58
CA LEU A 145 21.86 7.31 11.33
C LEU A 145 22.43 5.90 11.48
N HIS A 146 23.68 5.66 11.05
CA HIS A 146 24.31 4.35 11.22
C HIS A 146 24.45 3.97 12.70
N GLY A 147 24.92 4.90 13.53
CA GLY A 147 25.07 4.69 14.97
C GLY A 147 23.72 4.46 15.66
N ALA A 148 22.71 5.24 15.29
CA ALA A 148 21.36 5.10 15.82
C ALA A 148 20.72 3.75 15.43
N LEU A 149 20.79 3.37 14.15
CA LEU A 149 20.26 2.11 13.63
C LEU A 149 20.99 0.92 14.26
N LEU A 150 22.32 0.94 14.26
CA LEU A 150 23.11 -0.16 14.80
C LEU A 150 22.95 -0.30 16.31
N SER A 151 22.84 0.80 17.05
CA SER A 151 22.52 0.78 18.49
C SER A 151 21.16 0.17 18.76
N ALA A 152 20.13 0.56 17.98
CA ALA A 152 18.80 -0.01 18.08
C ALA A 152 18.79 -1.52 17.75
N LEU A 153 19.49 -1.92 16.69
CA LEU A 153 19.60 -3.34 16.29
C LEU A 153 20.38 -4.16 17.33
N ARG A 154 21.52 -3.67 17.83
CA ARG A 154 22.33 -4.39 18.83
C ARG A 154 21.59 -4.65 20.12
N LYS A 155 20.81 -3.67 20.60
CA LYS A 155 20.00 -3.82 21.82
C LYS A 155 19.03 -5.01 21.74
N ARG A 156 18.56 -5.35 20.54
CA ARG A 156 17.55 -6.40 20.34
C ARG A 156 18.13 -7.70 19.79
N PHE A 157 18.85 -7.63 18.68
CA PHE A 157 19.33 -8.79 17.92
C PHE A 157 20.75 -9.23 18.30
N ARG A 158 21.44 -8.46 19.16
CA ARG A 158 22.80 -8.74 19.65
C ARG A 158 23.76 -9.01 18.48
N PHE A 159 24.28 -10.23 18.34
CA PHE A 159 25.20 -10.61 17.27
C PHE A 159 24.57 -10.48 15.87
N TRP A 160 23.30 -10.86 15.71
CA TRP A 160 22.59 -10.80 14.43
C TRP A 160 22.37 -9.36 13.91
N SER A 161 22.59 -8.35 14.75
CA SER A 161 22.48 -6.94 14.37
C SER A 161 23.39 -6.57 13.22
N TYR A 162 24.61 -7.11 13.16
CA TYR A 162 25.57 -6.82 12.08
C TYR A 162 25.10 -7.38 10.74
N LEU A 163 24.55 -8.59 10.74
CA LEU A 163 24.01 -9.21 9.52
C LEU A 163 22.78 -8.45 9.02
N ILE A 164 21.82 -8.14 9.91
CA ILE A 164 20.62 -7.35 9.56
C ILE A 164 21.04 -5.99 9.01
N TYR A 165 21.98 -5.32 9.68
CA TYR A 165 22.50 -4.03 9.23
C TYR A 165 23.16 -4.11 7.85
N LEU A 166 23.96 -5.15 7.58
CA LEU A 166 24.57 -5.37 6.26
C LEU A 166 23.50 -5.57 5.18
N VAL A 167 22.47 -6.38 5.44
CA VAL A 167 21.34 -6.58 4.51
C VAL A 167 20.61 -5.27 4.23
N VAL A 168 20.36 -4.44 5.26
CA VAL A 168 19.76 -3.11 5.10
C VAL A 168 20.64 -2.20 4.24
N LEU A 169 21.96 -2.24 4.43
CA LEU A 169 22.90 -1.42 3.66
C LEU A 169 22.94 -1.84 2.19
N LEU A 170 23.03 -3.14 1.91
CA LEU A 170 23.02 -3.68 0.55
C LEU A 170 21.70 -3.39 -0.16
N SER A 171 20.57 -3.51 0.54
CA SER A 171 19.25 -3.16 0.00
C SER A 171 19.06 -1.66 -0.22
N ALA A 172 19.65 -0.79 0.62
CA ALA A 172 19.67 0.65 0.38
C ALA A 172 20.46 0.99 -0.90
N ILE A 173 21.62 0.36 -1.09
CA ILE A 173 22.42 0.50 -2.32
C ILE A 173 21.63 -0.01 -3.54
N ALA A 174 20.96 -1.16 -3.42
CA ALA A 174 20.11 -1.67 -4.49
C ALA A 174 18.94 -0.71 -4.82
N SER A 175 18.36 -0.04 -3.83
CA SER A 175 17.31 0.98 -4.07
C SER A 175 17.83 2.18 -4.87
N LEU A 176 19.11 2.56 -4.74
CA LEU A 176 19.72 3.57 -5.60
C LEU A 176 19.88 3.07 -7.03
N PHE A 177 20.43 1.85 -7.18
CA PHE A 177 20.63 1.24 -8.49
C PHE A 177 19.31 0.99 -9.22
N LYS A 178 18.24 0.65 -8.51
CA LYS A 178 16.90 0.45 -9.08
C LYS A 178 16.44 1.65 -9.89
N ALA A 179 16.62 2.87 -9.36
CA ALA A 179 16.24 4.08 -10.08
C ALA A 179 17.02 4.23 -11.40
N ILE A 180 18.33 3.94 -11.38
CA ILE A 180 19.20 4.00 -12.57
C ILE A 180 18.81 2.94 -13.59
N VAL A 181 18.64 1.69 -13.14
CA VAL A 181 18.30 0.55 -14.02
C VAL A 181 16.94 0.74 -14.66
N PHE A 182 15.92 1.14 -13.91
CA PHE A 182 14.58 1.35 -14.44
C PHE A 182 14.51 2.58 -15.36
N TRP A 183 15.29 3.62 -15.08
CA TRP A 183 15.42 4.77 -15.97
C TRP A 183 16.09 4.41 -17.30
N ARG A 184 17.13 3.57 -17.26
CA ARG A 184 17.89 3.16 -18.45
C ARG A 184 17.26 1.99 -19.19
N LEU A 185 16.26 1.34 -18.63
CA LEU A 185 15.60 0.14 -19.15
C LEU A 185 15.14 0.29 -20.62
N PRO A 186 14.50 1.41 -21.04
CA PRO A 186 14.12 1.60 -22.44
C PRO A 186 15.32 1.67 -23.38
N ALA A 187 16.40 2.36 -22.99
CA ALA A 187 17.61 2.50 -23.80
C ALA A 187 18.45 1.22 -23.85
N TRP A 188 18.43 0.42 -22.77
CA TRP A 188 19.12 -0.86 -22.74
C TRP A 188 18.35 -1.96 -23.46
N GLY A 189 17.01 -1.86 -23.54
CA GLY A 189 16.16 -2.79 -24.27
C GLY A 189 16.50 -2.90 -25.77
N THR A 190 17.13 -1.88 -26.35
CA THR A 190 17.56 -1.89 -27.76
C THR A 190 18.97 -2.44 -27.96
N VAL A 191 19.74 -2.67 -26.89
CA VAL A 191 21.17 -3.03 -26.95
C VAL A 191 21.48 -4.37 -26.28
N LEU A 192 20.82 -4.69 -25.18
CA LEU A 192 21.08 -5.87 -24.38
C LEU A 192 20.01 -6.96 -24.60
N PRO A 193 20.36 -8.25 -24.49
CA PRO A 193 19.38 -9.33 -24.53
C PRO A 193 18.31 -9.15 -23.45
N ALA A 194 17.04 -9.30 -23.82
CA ALA A 194 15.89 -9.11 -22.93
C ALA A 194 16.01 -9.96 -21.64
N ALA A 195 16.47 -11.21 -21.76
CA ALA A 195 16.68 -12.10 -20.61
C ALA A 195 17.67 -11.54 -19.59
N GLY A 196 18.79 -10.94 -20.05
CA GLY A 196 19.77 -10.31 -19.18
C GLY A 196 19.18 -9.11 -18.43
N LEU A 197 18.37 -8.30 -19.13
CA LEU A 197 17.70 -7.14 -18.52
C LEU A 197 16.67 -7.54 -17.48
N LEU A 198 15.88 -8.58 -17.74
CA LEU A 198 14.90 -9.09 -16.79
C LEU A 198 15.57 -9.67 -15.53
N ARG A 199 16.67 -10.44 -15.68
CA ARG A 199 17.47 -10.97 -14.56
C ARG A 199 18.05 -9.87 -13.67
N VAL A 200 18.62 -8.83 -14.27
CA VAL A 200 19.19 -7.69 -13.55
C VAL A 200 18.08 -6.90 -12.84
N SER A 201 17.00 -6.60 -13.56
CA SER A 201 15.89 -5.81 -13.02
C SER A 201 15.18 -6.52 -11.88
N ALA A 202 14.95 -7.83 -12.00
CA ALA A 202 14.31 -8.62 -10.95
C ALA A 202 15.18 -8.76 -9.70
N THR A 203 16.48 -9.01 -9.86
CA THR A 203 17.43 -9.08 -8.73
C THR A 203 17.50 -7.76 -7.97
N ILE A 204 17.61 -6.65 -8.69
CA ILE A 204 17.68 -5.32 -8.10
C ILE A 204 16.36 -4.95 -7.43
N ASP A 205 15.21 -5.22 -8.06
CA ASP A 205 13.90 -4.98 -7.47
C ASP A 205 13.68 -5.80 -6.19
N ALA A 206 14.03 -7.09 -6.21
CA ALA A 206 13.94 -7.97 -5.05
C ALA A 206 14.83 -7.50 -3.89
N THR A 207 16.05 -7.06 -4.19
CA THR A 207 17.00 -6.59 -3.16
C THR A 207 16.59 -5.22 -2.62
N ALA A 208 16.18 -4.28 -3.48
CA ALA A 208 15.71 -2.95 -3.09
C ALA A 208 14.43 -2.99 -2.26
N PHE A 209 13.55 -3.97 -2.52
CA PHE A 209 12.30 -4.17 -1.80
C PHE A 209 12.48 -4.23 -0.29
N ILE A 210 13.55 -4.87 0.21
CA ILE A 210 13.81 -4.98 1.65
C ILE A 210 13.90 -3.59 2.29
N PHE A 211 14.71 -2.69 1.70
CA PHE A 211 14.88 -1.33 2.22
C PHE A 211 13.62 -0.49 2.04
N GLU A 212 13.00 -0.56 0.85
CA GLU A 212 11.75 0.14 0.53
C GLU A 212 10.63 -0.20 1.51
N TYR A 213 10.49 -1.49 1.82
CA TYR A 213 9.48 -1.99 2.73
C TYR A 213 9.75 -1.54 4.17
N LEU A 214 10.99 -1.70 4.67
CA LEU A 214 11.35 -1.28 6.03
C LEU A 214 11.16 0.23 6.23
N PHE A 215 11.47 1.03 5.21
CA PHE A 215 11.21 2.46 5.23
C PHE A 215 9.70 2.77 5.23
N GLY A 216 8.89 1.98 4.52
CA GLY A 216 7.43 2.11 4.50
C GLY A 216 6.81 1.85 5.86
N VAL A 217 7.20 0.73 6.48
CA VAL A 217 6.81 0.38 7.85
C VAL A 217 7.25 1.47 8.83
N TYR A 218 8.46 2.02 8.67
CA TYR A 218 8.94 3.11 9.51
C TYR A 218 8.05 4.36 9.42
N ILE A 219 7.71 4.80 8.20
CA ILE A 219 6.78 5.91 7.97
C ILE A 219 5.42 5.60 8.62
N GLN A 220 4.92 4.38 8.44
CA GLN A 220 3.62 4.01 8.99
C GLN A 220 3.60 4.01 10.52
N VAL A 221 4.66 3.52 11.18
CA VAL A 221 4.81 3.61 12.63
C VAL A 221 4.79 5.07 13.08
N TYR A 222 5.52 5.95 12.39
CA TYR A 222 5.48 7.39 12.66
C TYR A 222 4.06 7.98 12.50
N LEU A 223 3.32 7.60 11.46
CA LEU A 223 1.96 8.09 11.26
C LEU A 223 0.97 7.56 12.31
N ILE A 224 1.14 6.31 12.76
CA ILE A 224 0.39 5.74 13.88
C ILE A 224 0.67 6.53 15.16
N THR A 225 1.93 6.88 15.44
CA THR A 225 2.27 7.68 16.64
C THR A 225 1.72 9.10 16.56
N VAL A 226 1.72 9.74 15.39
CA VAL A 226 1.03 11.03 15.15
C VAL A 226 -0.47 10.93 15.46
N CYS A 227 -1.14 9.88 14.97
CA CYS A 227 -2.58 9.69 15.22
C CYS A 227 -2.85 9.48 16.72
N LEU A 228 -2.04 8.66 17.39
CA LEU A 228 -2.19 8.42 18.84
C LEU A 228 -1.91 9.67 19.68
N ALA A 229 -0.89 10.43 19.31
CA ALA A 229 -0.56 11.73 19.88
C ALA A 229 -1.78 12.66 19.90
N TRP A 230 -2.46 12.74 18.76
CA TRP A 230 -3.69 13.52 18.62
C TRP A 230 -4.82 13.00 19.47
N ILE A 231 -5.09 11.70 19.39
CA ILE A 231 -6.14 11.03 20.16
C ILE A 231 -6.03 11.34 21.66
N LYS A 232 -4.79 11.43 22.17
CA LYS A 232 -4.50 11.73 23.59
C LYS A 232 -4.46 13.23 23.92
N GLY A 233 -4.64 14.13 22.95
CA GLY A 233 -4.57 15.57 23.14
C GLY A 233 -3.18 16.10 23.51
N LEU A 234 -2.12 15.35 23.16
CA LEU A 234 -0.77 15.69 23.59
C LEU A 234 -0.08 16.61 22.55
N SER A 235 0.61 17.64 23.02
CA SER A 235 1.47 18.52 22.20
C SER A 235 2.91 18.00 22.20
N PHE A 236 3.55 17.91 21.03
CA PHE A 236 4.91 17.38 20.91
C PHE A 236 5.77 18.24 19.98
N THR A 237 7.07 18.24 20.24
CA THR A 237 8.07 18.65 19.25
C THR A 237 8.27 17.54 18.22
N GLU A 238 8.50 17.91 16.96
CA GLU A 238 8.63 16.95 15.86
C GLU A 238 9.77 15.96 16.08
N GLU A 239 10.87 16.44 16.65
CA GLU A 239 12.04 15.65 16.99
C GLU A 239 11.74 14.60 18.06
N GLY A 240 10.95 14.96 19.08
CA GLY A 240 10.54 14.02 20.13
C GLY A 240 9.66 12.90 19.59
N LEU A 241 8.73 13.22 18.68
CA LEU A 241 7.86 12.23 18.06
C LEU A 241 8.63 11.29 17.12
N PHE A 242 9.59 11.84 16.36
CA PHE A 242 10.47 11.06 15.50
C PHE A 242 11.31 10.08 16.31
N GLN A 243 11.95 10.52 17.40
CA GLN A 243 12.73 9.65 18.28
C GLN A 243 11.86 8.56 18.94
N PHE A 244 10.64 8.91 19.34
CA PHE A 244 9.68 7.94 19.87
C PHE A 244 9.30 6.89 18.82
N ALA A 245 9.00 7.32 17.58
CA ALA A 245 8.70 6.42 16.46
C ALA A 245 9.87 5.49 16.14
N VAL A 246 11.12 5.98 16.15
CA VAL A 246 12.33 5.16 15.95
C VAL A 246 12.45 4.07 17.03
N ARG A 247 12.22 4.42 18.30
CA ARG A 247 12.22 3.43 19.40
C ARG A 247 11.14 2.38 19.18
N ARG A 248 9.93 2.80 18.80
CA ARG A 248 8.81 1.88 18.53
C ARG A 248 9.01 1.01 17.30
N PHE A 249 9.63 1.53 16.25
CA PHE A 249 9.99 0.80 15.05
C PHE A 249 10.87 -0.42 15.36
N SER A 250 11.79 -0.32 16.32
CA SER A 250 12.62 -1.47 16.73
C SER A 250 11.81 -2.67 17.25
N TYR A 251 10.61 -2.45 17.79
CA TYR A 251 9.68 -3.51 18.20
C TYR A 251 8.87 -4.07 17.04
N VAL A 252 8.49 -3.21 16.10
CA VAL A 252 7.81 -3.62 14.87
C VAL A 252 8.74 -4.40 13.93
N LEU A 253 10.06 -4.20 14.04
CA LEU A 253 11.04 -4.83 13.15
C LEU A 253 11.00 -6.37 13.17
N ASP A 254 10.63 -7.00 14.28
CA ASP A 254 10.44 -8.46 14.33
C ASP A 254 9.34 -8.93 13.38
N TRP A 255 8.21 -8.22 13.38
CA TRP A 255 7.08 -8.48 12.49
C TRP A 255 7.43 -8.13 11.05
N ALA A 256 7.95 -6.92 10.84
CA ALA A 256 8.34 -6.44 9.51
C ALA A 256 9.39 -7.37 8.87
N GLY A 257 10.33 -7.90 9.64
CA GLY A 257 11.32 -8.88 9.17
C GLY A 257 10.68 -10.20 8.71
N ILE A 258 9.65 -10.68 9.41
CA ILE A 258 8.89 -11.87 8.98
C ILE A 258 8.14 -11.57 7.69
N VAL A 259 7.44 -10.44 7.60
CA VAL A 259 6.69 -10.10 6.39
C VAL A 259 7.63 -9.90 5.20
N VAL A 260 8.78 -9.26 5.37
CA VAL A 260 9.83 -9.16 4.34
C VAL A 260 10.31 -10.54 3.92
N LEU A 261 10.64 -11.41 4.89
CA LEU A 261 11.15 -12.75 4.60
C LEU A 261 10.11 -13.57 3.82
N VAL A 262 8.88 -13.60 4.30
CA VAL A 262 7.78 -14.33 3.67
C VAL A 262 7.48 -13.76 2.28
N SER A 263 7.41 -12.43 2.12
CA SER A 263 7.25 -11.78 0.81
C SER A 263 8.41 -12.09 -0.13
N THR A 264 9.64 -12.15 0.39
CA THR A 264 10.82 -12.48 -0.40
C THR A 264 10.76 -13.92 -0.87
N VAL A 265 10.39 -14.86 0.00
CA VAL A 265 10.33 -16.29 -0.32
C VAL A 265 9.14 -16.63 -1.23
N ILE A 266 7.98 -16.04 -0.98
CA ILE A 266 6.73 -16.37 -1.70
C ILE A 266 6.63 -15.62 -3.03
N VAL A 267 7.07 -14.36 -3.11
CA VAL A 267 6.83 -13.51 -4.29
C VAL A 267 8.11 -13.23 -5.07
N ARG A 268 9.17 -12.81 -4.37
CA ARG A 268 10.36 -12.25 -5.05
C ARG A 268 11.33 -13.34 -5.52
N LEU A 269 11.55 -14.35 -4.71
CA LEU A 269 12.45 -15.44 -5.00
C LEU A 269 11.96 -16.26 -6.20
N PRO A 270 10.67 -16.67 -6.29
CA PRO A 270 10.17 -17.35 -7.47
C PRO A 270 10.35 -16.50 -8.73
N LEU A 271 10.05 -15.20 -8.67
CA LEU A 271 10.24 -14.29 -9.79
C LEU A 271 11.71 -14.22 -10.25
N VAL A 272 12.65 -14.11 -9.31
CA VAL A 272 14.09 -14.11 -9.64
C VAL A 272 14.48 -15.47 -10.22
N LEU A 273 14.06 -16.58 -9.62
CA LEU A 273 14.37 -17.92 -10.10
C LEU A 273 13.78 -18.17 -11.50
N ALA A 274 12.59 -17.66 -11.80
CA ALA A 274 11.96 -17.77 -13.11
C ALA A 274 12.84 -17.15 -14.20
N TYR A 275 13.42 -15.98 -13.95
CA TYR A 275 14.30 -15.33 -14.92
C TYR A 275 15.67 -15.97 -15.04
N PHE A 276 16.19 -16.59 -13.96
CA PHE A 276 17.52 -17.22 -13.97
C PHE A 276 17.51 -18.66 -14.49
N PHE A 277 16.47 -19.42 -14.16
CA PHE A 277 16.35 -20.85 -14.47
C PHE A 277 15.26 -21.17 -15.51
N GLU A 278 14.63 -20.14 -16.09
CA GLU A 278 13.61 -20.28 -17.14
C GLU A 278 12.44 -21.19 -16.71
N VAL A 279 12.07 -21.11 -15.43
CA VAL A 279 10.96 -21.89 -14.89
C VAL A 279 9.65 -21.41 -15.53
N PRO A 280 8.88 -22.29 -16.21
CA PRO A 280 7.64 -21.90 -16.85
C PRO A 280 6.57 -21.48 -15.83
N ASP A 281 5.61 -20.67 -16.28
CA ASP A 281 4.36 -20.32 -15.60
C ASP A 281 4.48 -19.57 -14.25
N VAL A 282 5.68 -19.22 -13.76
CA VAL A 282 5.84 -18.50 -12.48
C VAL A 282 5.11 -17.15 -12.47
N LEU A 283 5.08 -16.44 -13.60
CA LEU A 283 4.36 -15.17 -13.72
C LEU A 283 2.83 -15.33 -13.60
N ASP A 284 2.29 -16.51 -13.92
CA ASP A 284 0.86 -16.80 -13.83
C ASP A 284 0.42 -17.03 -12.37
N TYR A 285 1.33 -17.46 -11.50
CA TYR A 285 1.08 -17.61 -10.06
C TYR A 285 1.26 -16.32 -9.27
N LEU A 286 1.96 -15.31 -9.83
CA LEU A 286 2.23 -14.03 -9.15
C LEU A 286 0.97 -13.33 -8.59
N PRO A 287 -0.19 -13.31 -9.29
CA PRO A 287 -1.43 -12.77 -8.71
C PRO A 287 -1.86 -13.53 -7.45
N ILE A 288 -1.78 -14.87 -7.47
CA ILE A 288 -2.19 -15.74 -6.35
C ILE A 288 -1.27 -15.52 -5.14
N GLU A 289 0.04 -15.41 -5.37
CA GLU A 289 1.02 -15.11 -4.34
C GLU A 289 0.72 -13.76 -3.66
N ARG A 290 0.38 -12.73 -4.44
CA ARG A 290 -0.01 -11.39 -3.93
C ARG A 290 -1.34 -11.43 -3.16
N TYR A 291 -2.30 -12.23 -3.61
CA TYR A 291 -3.53 -12.50 -2.85
C TYR A 291 -3.21 -13.12 -1.50
N ALA A 292 -2.39 -14.18 -1.48
CA ALA A 292 -2.00 -14.88 -0.27
C ALA A 292 -1.31 -13.95 0.73
N MET A 293 -0.35 -13.13 0.26
CA MET A 293 0.32 -12.14 1.10
C MET A 293 -0.64 -11.11 1.70
N SER A 294 -1.57 -10.60 0.88
CA SER A 294 -2.54 -9.61 1.35
C SER A 294 -3.49 -10.20 2.39
N ILE A 295 -3.92 -11.46 2.20
CA ILE A 295 -4.74 -12.19 3.18
C ILE A 295 -3.97 -12.39 4.48
N ILE A 296 -2.70 -12.81 4.43
CA ILE A 296 -1.87 -12.98 5.63
C ILE A 296 -1.77 -11.66 6.40
N ILE A 297 -1.52 -10.55 5.72
CA ILE A 297 -1.43 -9.24 6.37
C ILE A 297 -2.77 -8.85 7.04
N ILE A 298 -3.90 -9.06 6.35
CA ILE A 298 -5.23 -8.77 6.90
C ILE A 298 -5.55 -9.69 8.08
N LEU A 299 -5.16 -10.96 8.02
CA LEU A 299 -5.34 -11.91 9.12
C LEU A 299 -4.56 -11.49 10.37
N PHE A 300 -3.44 -10.78 10.23
CA PHE A 300 -2.63 -10.26 11.34
C PHE A 300 -2.72 -8.73 11.49
N CYS A 301 -3.84 -8.13 11.07
CA CYS A 301 -4.00 -6.68 10.91
C CYS A 301 -3.65 -5.81 12.13
N SER A 302 -3.76 -6.36 13.34
CA SER A 302 -3.50 -5.61 14.58
C SER A 302 -2.12 -5.86 15.19
N VAL A 303 -1.30 -6.76 14.65
CA VAL A 303 0.02 -7.09 15.20
C VAL A 303 0.94 -5.87 15.14
N GLN A 304 1.00 -5.19 13.99
CA GLN A 304 1.85 -4.01 13.80
C GLN A 304 1.50 -2.87 14.75
N ILE A 305 0.23 -2.48 14.83
CA ILE A 305 -0.22 -1.42 15.76
C ILE A 305 -0.02 -1.84 17.22
N SER A 306 -0.20 -3.12 17.56
CA SER A 306 0.06 -3.64 18.91
C SER A 306 1.53 -3.54 19.31
N LEU A 307 2.46 -3.82 18.39
CA LEU A 307 3.91 -3.65 18.59
C LEU A 307 4.31 -2.18 18.64
N ALA A 308 3.68 -1.34 17.82
CA ALA A 308 3.94 0.10 17.80
C ALA A 308 3.52 0.77 19.13
N LEU A 309 2.49 0.26 19.81
CA LEU A 309 1.90 0.95 20.96
C LEU A 309 2.19 0.31 22.32
N HIS A 310 2.06 -1.01 22.46
CA HIS A 310 1.94 -1.65 23.78
C HIS A 310 2.91 -2.81 24.00
N ASN A 311 3.22 -3.59 22.97
CA ASN A 311 3.96 -4.84 23.11
C ASN A 311 5.42 -4.72 22.71
N GLU A 312 6.29 -5.30 23.52
CA GLU A 312 7.73 -5.32 23.25
C GLU A 312 8.19 -6.62 22.56
N SER A 313 7.36 -7.65 22.56
CA SER A 313 7.66 -8.94 21.92
C SER A 313 6.60 -9.32 20.91
N LEU A 314 7.04 -9.93 19.80
CA LEU A 314 6.15 -10.44 18.76
C LEU A 314 5.14 -11.47 19.31
N ARG A 315 5.58 -12.37 20.19
CA ARG A 315 4.71 -13.37 20.83
C ARG A 315 3.60 -12.73 21.66
N ALA A 316 3.87 -11.63 22.36
CA ALA A 316 2.85 -10.89 23.09
C ALA A 316 1.88 -10.20 22.14
N ALA A 317 2.40 -9.59 21.06
CA ALA A 317 1.57 -8.94 20.05
C ALA A 317 0.62 -9.91 19.31
N VAL A 318 1.09 -11.11 18.93
CA VAL A 318 0.24 -12.12 18.30
C VAL A 318 -0.85 -12.63 19.25
N ARG A 319 -0.53 -12.84 20.54
CA ARG A 319 -1.53 -13.19 21.55
C ARG A 319 -2.56 -12.07 21.74
N ALA A 320 -2.10 -10.82 21.82
CA ALA A 320 -2.98 -9.66 21.92
C ALA A 320 -3.87 -9.51 20.68
N HIS A 321 -3.33 -9.78 19.50
CA HIS A 321 -4.09 -9.79 18.25
C HIS A 321 -5.22 -10.81 18.29
N TRP A 322 -4.95 -12.06 18.69
CA TRP A 322 -5.99 -13.09 18.79
C TRP A 322 -7.10 -12.70 19.77
N GLN A 323 -6.73 -12.13 20.93
CA GLN A 323 -7.69 -11.63 21.91
C GLN A 323 -8.51 -10.46 21.37
N PHE A 324 -7.87 -9.55 20.63
CA PHE A 324 -8.52 -8.40 20.00
C PHE A 324 -9.56 -8.85 18.96
N VAL A 325 -9.17 -9.75 18.04
CA VAL A 325 -10.05 -10.29 17.00
C VAL A 325 -11.23 -11.02 17.62
N ARG A 326 -10.99 -11.89 18.60
CA ARG A 326 -12.06 -12.65 19.26
C ARG A 326 -13.10 -11.76 19.96
N ARG A 327 -12.67 -10.62 20.51
CA ARG A 327 -13.56 -9.69 21.24
C ARG A 327 -14.27 -8.67 20.34
N ASN A 328 -13.71 -8.35 19.18
CA ASN A 328 -14.18 -7.25 18.32
C ASN A 328 -14.34 -7.69 16.85
N ALA A 329 -14.64 -8.97 16.62
CA ALA A 329 -14.74 -9.54 15.28
C ALA A 329 -15.78 -8.82 14.41
N ASP A 330 -16.89 -8.41 15.02
CA ASP A 330 -17.96 -7.64 14.41
C ASP A 330 -17.47 -6.26 13.92
N ARG A 331 -16.83 -5.49 14.79
CA ARG A 331 -16.31 -4.14 14.47
C ARG A 331 -15.17 -4.21 13.46
N LEU A 332 -14.29 -5.21 13.60
CA LEU A 332 -13.22 -5.46 12.64
C LEU A 332 -13.78 -5.85 11.27
N GLY A 333 -14.80 -6.71 11.22
CA GLY A 333 -15.48 -7.09 9.98
C GLY A 333 -16.07 -5.90 9.25
N TRP A 334 -16.78 -5.01 9.97
CA TRP A 334 -17.29 -3.76 9.40
C TRP A 334 -16.18 -2.83 8.91
N PHE A 335 -15.08 -2.72 9.66
CA PHE A 335 -13.93 -1.91 9.25
C PHE A 335 -13.32 -2.42 7.94
N LEU A 336 -13.08 -3.73 7.85
CA LEU A 336 -12.54 -4.36 6.64
C LEU A 336 -13.48 -4.22 5.45
N LEU A 337 -14.80 -4.39 5.65
CA LEU A 337 -15.80 -4.18 4.60
C LEU A 337 -15.74 -2.75 4.05
N ILE A 338 -15.71 -1.75 4.92
CA ILE A 338 -15.70 -0.34 4.52
C ILE A 338 -14.39 0.03 3.84
N CYS A 339 -13.25 -0.46 4.34
CA CYS A 339 -11.96 -0.31 3.67
C CYS A 339 -12.00 -0.94 2.27
N GLY A 340 -12.53 -2.16 2.17
CA GLY A 340 -12.69 -2.89 0.90
C GLY A 340 -13.55 -2.09 -0.09
N LEU A 341 -14.69 -1.57 0.34
CA LEU A 341 -15.57 -0.76 -0.51
C LEU A 341 -14.90 0.53 -1.00
N HIS A 342 -14.19 1.25 -0.14
CA HIS A 342 -13.52 2.49 -0.54
C HIS A 342 -12.39 2.23 -1.54
N PHE A 343 -11.54 1.22 -1.29
CA PHE A 343 -10.50 0.87 -2.24
C PHE A 343 -11.07 0.28 -3.53
N PHE A 344 -12.14 -0.51 -3.45
CA PHE A 344 -12.82 -1.06 -4.62
C PHE A 344 -13.32 0.06 -5.52
N MET A 345 -14.05 1.03 -4.98
CA MET A 345 -14.57 2.16 -5.76
C MET A 345 -13.44 3.01 -6.34
N LEU A 346 -12.38 3.24 -5.56
CA LEU A 346 -11.22 4.01 -5.99
C LEU A 346 -10.49 3.32 -7.15
N VAL A 347 -10.21 2.02 -7.03
CA VAL A 347 -9.54 1.22 -8.07
C VAL A 347 -10.45 1.01 -9.28
N ALA A 348 -11.74 0.72 -9.08
CA ALA A 348 -12.69 0.60 -10.18
C ALA A 348 -12.76 1.89 -11.00
N SER A 349 -12.79 3.05 -10.32
CA SER A 349 -12.73 4.35 -10.99
C SER A 349 -11.45 4.52 -11.82
N ASP A 350 -10.31 4.06 -11.29
CA ASP A 350 -9.04 4.11 -12.02
C ASP A 350 -9.05 3.25 -13.28
N VAL A 351 -9.50 2.00 -13.17
CA VAL A 351 -9.62 1.09 -14.30
C VAL A 351 -10.57 1.67 -15.35
N ILE A 352 -11.72 2.22 -14.93
CA ILE A 352 -12.70 2.84 -15.83
C ILE A 352 -12.07 4.00 -16.60
N VAL A 353 -11.47 4.97 -15.93
CA VAL A 353 -10.93 6.16 -16.59
C VAL A 353 -9.69 5.84 -17.41
N ARG A 354 -8.79 4.98 -16.90
CA ARG A 354 -7.58 4.57 -17.63
C ARG A 354 -7.92 3.86 -18.93
N ASN A 355 -8.92 2.99 -18.94
CA ASN A 355 -9.34 2.29 -20.15
C ASN A 355 -10.18 3.20 -21.08
N ALA A 356 -11.01 4.08 -20.53
CA ALA A 356 -11.82 5.01 -21.32
C ALA A 356 -11.00 6.12 -22.01
N ALA A 357 -9.87 6.49 -21.41
CA ALA A 357 -8.98 7.54 -21.90
C ALA A 357 -7.63 7.00 -22.41
N SER A 358 -7.51 5.69 -22.70
CA SER A 358 -6.24 5.02 -23.02
C SER A 358 -5.39 5.74 -24.08
N ASP A 359 -6.06 6.33 -25.07
CA ASP A 359 -5.42 6.93 -26.24
C ASP A 359 -5.14 8.43 -26.07
N ARG A 360 -5.42 8.98 -24.87
CA ARG A 360 -5.36 10.42 -24.57
C ARG A 360 -4.36 10.69 -23.45
N ALA A 361 -3.12 10.98 -23.82
CA ALA A 361 -2.01 11.13 -22.89
C ALA A 361 -2.29 12.16 -21.77
N LEU A 362 -2.78 13.35 -22.13
CA LEU A 362 -3.06 14.41 -21.15
C LEU A 362 -4.16 14.03 -20.15
N ALA A 363 -5.24 13.41 -20.62
CA ALA A 363 -6.34 12.95 -19.76
C ALA A 363 -5.86 11.88 -18.76
N VAL A 364 -5.05 10.92 -19.22
CA VAL A 364 -4.45 9.88 -18.37
C VAL A 364 -3.49 10.48 -17.35
N ILE A 365 -2.70 11.50 -17.71
CA ILE A 365 -1.79 12.18 -16.77
C ILE A 365 -2.58 12.89 -15.67
N LEU A 366 -3.56 13.72 -16.05
CA LEU A 366 -4.41 14.45 -15.10
C LEU A 366 -5.15 13.48 -14.17
N TRP A 367 -5.69 12.40 -14.74
CA TRP A 367 -6.35 11.36 -13.96
C TRP A 367 -5.39 10.68 -13.00
N LYS A 368 -4.18 10.28 -13.42
CA LYS A 368 -3.19 9.65 -12.54
C LYS A 368 -2.82 10.55 -11.36
N ILE A 369 -2.61 11.84 -11.58
CA ILE A 369 -2.35 12.81 -10.49
C ILE A 369 -3.54 12.84 -9.52
N THR A 370 -4.75 12.99 -10.06
CA THR A 370 -5.99 13.02 -9.26
C THR A 370 -6.17 11.74 -8.45
N PHE A 371 -6.05 10.58 -9.09
CA PHE A 371 -6.16 9.26 -8.48
C PHE A 371 -5.19 9.07 -7.33
N VAL A 372 -3.94 9.50 -7.51
CA VAL A 372 -2.89 9.39 -6.49
C VAL A 372 -3.18 10.25 -5.27
N CYS A 373 -3.63 11.49 -5.48
CA CYS A 373 -4.05 12.37 -4.38
C CYS A 373 -5.25 11.78 -3.63
N LEU A 374 -6.25 11.27 -4.36
CA LEU A 374 -7.42 10.61 -3.77
C LEU A 374 -7.02 9.36 -2.98
N ARG A 375 -6.16 8.51 -3.55
CA ARG A 375 -5.65 7.32 -2.88
C ARG A 375 -4.89 7.69 -1.61
N GLY A 376 -4.03 8.69 -1.66
CA GLY A 376 -3.30 9.16 -0.48
C GLY A 376 -4.22 9.69 0.62
N LEU A 377 -5.29 10.42 0.24
CA LEU A 377 -6.32 10.89 1.16
C LEU A 377 -7.09 9.74 1.79
N VAL A 378 -7.61 8.81 0.99
CA VAL A 378 -8.35 7.64 1.46
C VAL A 378 -7.48 6.77 2.36
N THR A 379 -6.26 6.43 1.95
CA THR A 379 -5.34 5.64 2.75
C THR A 379 -5.00 6.32 4.09
N GLY A 380 -4.69 7.62 4.08
CA GLY A 380 -4.40 8.36 5.31
C GLY A 380 -5.60 8.41 6.26
N TRP A 381 -6.80 8.56 5.71
CA TRP A 381 -8.03 8.57 6.49
C TRP A 381 -8.33 7.21 7.10
N LEU A 382 -8.24 6.14 6.31
CA LEU A 382 -8.49 4.78 6.79
C LEU A 382 -7.45 4.35 7.82
N LEU A 383 -6.18 4.74 7.66
CA LEU A 383 -5.14 4.51 8.69
C LEU A 383 -5.48 5.25 9.99
N ALA A 384 -5.84 6.53 9.93
CA ALA A 384 -6.21 7.29 11.12
C ALA A 384 -7.46 6.68 11.80
N SER A 385 -8.44 6.25 10.99
CA SER A 385 -9.67 5.59 11.46
C SER A 385 -9.36 4.24 12.12
N TRP A 386 -8.40 3.48 11.58
CA TRP A 386 -7.92 2.24 12.18
C TRP A 386 -7.32 2.47 13.56
N VAL A 387 -6.47 3.49 13.72
CA VAL A 387 -5.87 3.83 15.02
C VAL A 387 -6.96 4.23 16.03
N CYS A 388 -7.96 5.01 15.59
CA CYS A 388 -9.10 5.38 16.44
C CYS A 388 -9.91 4.16 16.88
N LEU A 389 -10.28 3.28 15.94
CA LEU A 389 -11.04 2.06 16.22
C LEU A 389 -10.29 1.12 17.16
N PHE A 390 -9.02 0.84 16.87
CA PHE A 390 -8.19 -0.02 17.69
C PHE A 390 -8.17 0.45 19.15
N ARG A 391 -8.06 1.78 19.35
CA ARG A 391 -8.00 2.37 20.68
C ARG A 391 -9.35 2.41 21.40
N GLN A 392 -10.43 2.66 20.68
CA GLN A 392 -11.80 2.57 21.20
C GLN A 392 -12.11 1.16 21.72
N CYS A 393 -11.68 0.13 20.98
CA CYS A 393 -11.81 -1.27 21.37
C CYS A 393 -10.97 -1.63 22.61
N GLU A 394 -9.73 -1.12 22.73
CA GLU A 394 -8.89 -1.36 23.92
C GLU A 394 -9.47 -0.73 25.19
N THR A 395 -10.08 0.44 25.08
CA THR A 395 -10.60 1.19 26.25
C THR A 395 -12.02 0.76 26.64
N GLY A 396 -12.67 -0.10 25.85
CA GLY A 396 -14.05 -0.53 26.09
C GLY A 396 -15.09 0.59 25.94
N ARG A 397 -14.73 1.70 25.26
CA ARG A 397 -15.53 2.93 25.17
C ARG A 397 -15.99 3.26 23.74
N ALA A 398 -16.09 2.26 22.87
CA ALA A 398 -16.43 2.46 21.47
C ALA A 398 -17.79 3.13 21.21
N ASP A 399 -18.67 3.18 22.22
CA ASP A 399 -20.01 3.79 22.11
C ASP A 399 -20.10 5.18 22.78
N GLN A 400 -18.98 5.79 23.25
CA GLN A 400 -18.98 7.13 23.85
C GLN A 400 -18.64 8.23 22.81
N GLU A 401 -19.57 9.17 22.59
CA GLU A 401 -19.53 10.17 21.50
C GLU A 401 -18.45 11.27 21.60
N THR A 402 -17.81 11.45 22.76
CA THR A 402 -16.86 12.55 22.99
C THR A 402 -15.68 12.07 23.84
N TRP A 403 -14.72 11.44 23.19
CA TRP A 403 -13.50 10.98 23.86
C TRP A 403 -12.26 11.83 23.56
N ILE A 404 -12.22 12.54 22.43
CA ILE A 404 -11.09 13.38 22.08
C ILE A 404 -11.19 14.69 22.88
N ALA A 405 -10.29 14.88 23.84
CA ALA A 405 -10.11 16.14 24.53
C ALA A 405 -9.68 17.21 23.51
N TYR A 406 -10.44 18.29 23.44
CA TYR A 406 -10.24 19.38 22.48
C TYR A 406 -8.99 20.20 22.77
#